data_AF-A0A952CJ34-F1
#
_entry.id   AF-A0A952CJ34-F1
#
_cell.length_a   1.000
_cell.length_b   1.000
_cell.length_c   1.000
_cell.angle_alpha   90.00
_cell.angle_beta   90.00
_cell.angle_gamma   90.00
#
_symmetry.space_group_name_H-M   'P 1'
#
loop_
_entity.id
_entity.type
_entity.pdbx_description
1 polymer ?
#
loop_
_entity_poly.entity_id
_entity_poly.type
_entity_poly.pdbx_seq_one_letter_code
_entity_poly.pdbx_strand_id
1 'polypeptide(L)'
;MRDLNRELSALPTLSAAGLTQPGYEYLLQRGVPADRLDDMVALFDLRYDEQTQRVVFPVREGGKELGYAARSIEPRQRKRWLSYPVEGGHKTTIYEADRVSAGGDTLFIVEGPFDALMVTAALPVVLGGLESVATALFGSLPTYAQLALLSAAVAKYRMVYVMLDANVPGRCRRLASQLRDLTGLTNVGCILIGLEYRDPGATPFEELLRLTSYAVASDAAEIRWMWERRQMLTNAGPSDLKQE
;
A
#
# COMPACT_ATOMS: atom_id res chain seq x y z
N MET A 1 26.87 16.47 14.23
CA MET A 1 25.84 15.94 13.32
C MET A 1 25.87 14.43 13.50
N ARG A 2 24.80 13.82 14.03
CA ARG A 2 24.72 12.35 14.13
C ARG A 2 24.51 11.80 12.73
N ASP A 3 25.22 10.73 12.37
CA ASP A 3 25.03 10.01 11.11
C ASP A 3 23.56 9.58 10.98
N LEU A 4 22.84 10.28 10.13
CA LEU A 4 21.42 10.07 9.89
C LEU A 4 21.16 8.89 8.93
N ASN A 5 22.18 8.41 8.24
CA ASN A 5 22.11 7.23 7.38
C ASN A 5 22.63 6.02 8.16
N ARG A 6 21.76 5.42 8.97
CA ARG A 6 22.02 4.09 9.50
C ARG A 6 21.82 3.07 8.40
N GLU A 7 22.72 2.08 8.33
CA GLU A 7 22.54 0.94 7.44
C GLU A 7 21.27 0.19 7.85
N LEU A 8 20.40 -0.11 6.88
CA LEU A 8 19.13 -0.79 7.15
C LEU A 8 19.34 -2.13 7.85
N SER A 9 20.39 -2.85 7.46
CA SER A 9 20.82 -4.13 8.03
C SER A 9 21.06 -4.07 9.54
N ALA A 10 21.44 -2.91 10.07
CA ALA A 10 21.69 -2.68 11.49
C ALA A 10 20.42 -2.37 12.30
N LEU A 11 19.29 -2.10 11.64
CA LEU A 11 18.02 -1.87 12.31
C LEU A 11 17.33 -3.21 12.63
N PRO A 12 16.84 -3.42 13.86
CA PRO A 12 16.14 -4.65 14.22
C PRO A 12 14.78 -4.75 13.52
N THR A 13 14.42 -5.97 13.12
CA THR A 13 13.08 -6.32 12.65
C THR A 13 12.04 -6.03 13.74
N LEU A 14 10.87 -5.53 13.35
CA LEU A 14 9.77 -5.31 14.28
C LEU A 14 9.34 -6.62 14.95
N SER A 15 8.91 -6.52 16.20
CA SER A 15 8.35 -7.66 16.93
C SER A 15 7.48 -7.18 18.08
N ALA A 16 6.57 -8.04 18.54
CA ALA A 16 5.65 -7.77 19.64
C ALA A 16 6.31 -7.63 21.02
N ALA A 17 7.63 -7.82 21.13
CA ALA A 17 8.37 -7.80 22.38
C ALA A 17 9.70 -7.05 22.25
N GLY A 18 10.30 -6.70 23.39
CA GLY A 18 11.63 -6.09 23.44
C GLY A 18 11.66 -4.66 22.90
N LEU A 19 12.83 -4.23 22.42
CA LEU A 19 13.09 -2.83 22.05
C LEU A 19 12.28 -2.34 20.84
N THR A 20 11.75 -3.25 20.02
CA THR A 20 10.97 -2.92 18.83
C THR A 20 9.46 -2.88 19.07
N GLN A 21 9.00 -3.30 20.26
CA GLN A 21 7.60 -3.34 20.64
C GLN A 21 6.85 -2.02 20.39
N PRO A 22 7.41 -0.82 20.66
CA PRO A 22 6.70 0.44 20.41
C PRO A 22 6.31 0.63 18.94
N GLY A 23 7.17 0.21 18.01
CA GLY A 23 6.86 0.26 16.58
C GLY A 23 5.78 -0.76 16.17
N TYR A 24 5.76 -1.92 16.81
CA TYR A 24 4.76 -2.96 16.58
C TYR A 24 3.39 -2.54 17.09
N GLU A 25 3.32 -2.06 18.33
CA GLU A 25 2.10 -1.49 18.93
C GLU A 25 1.56 -0.30 18.15
N TYR A 26 2.46 0.54 17.61
CA TYR A 26 2.05 1.62 16.72
C TYR A 26 1.30 1.10 15.49
N LEU A 27 1.76 0.03 14.84
CA LEU A 27 1.08 -0.54 13.67
C LEU A 27 -0.31 -1.11 14.04
N LEU A 28 -0.42 -1.77 15.20
CA LEU A 28 -1.72 -2.22 15.73
C LEU A 28 -2.68 -1.05 15.98
N GLN A 29 -2.21 0.01 16.64
CA GLN A 29 -3.01 1.23 16.88
C GLN A 29 -3.43 1.93 15.59
N ARG A 30 -2.66 1.74 14.52
CA ARG A 30 -2.95 2.25 13.17
C ARG A 30 -3.92 1.35 12.39
N GLY A 31 -4.35 0.23 12.95
CA GLY A 31 -5.38 -0.64 12.39
C GLY A 31 -4.86 -1.85 11.62
N VAL A 32 -3.55 -2.15 11.67
CA VAL A 32 -3.05 -3.42 11.13
C VAL A 32 -3.57 -4.56 12.02
N PRO A 33 -4.23 -5.59 11.47
CA PRO A 33 -4.76 -6.70 12.27
C PRO A 33 -3.65 -7.47 12.98
N ALA A 34 -3.86 -7.79 14.26
CA ALA A 34 -2.86 -8.48 15.08
C ALA A 34 -2.51 -9.87 14.55
N ASP A 35 -3.50 -10.58 14.00
CA ASP A 35 -3.36 -11.90 13.39
C ASP A 35 -2.63 -11.88 12.04
N ARG A 36 -2.42 -10.70 11.44
CA ARG A 36 -1.70 -10.53 10.16
C ARG A 36 -0.38 -9.79 10.31
N LEU A 37 -0.12 -9.14 11.45
CA LEU A 37 0.99 -8.20 11.56
C LEU A 37 2.36 -8.90 11.45
N ASP A 38 2.55 -10.07 12.04
CA ASP A 38 3.82 -10.80 11.93
C ASP A 38 4.13 -11.19 10.47
N ASP A 39 3.12 -11.64 9.72
CA ASP A 39 3.26 -11.94 8.28
C ASP A 39 3.61 -10.68 7.49
N MET A 40 3.01 -9.52 7.83
CA MET A 40 3.35 -8.25 7.18
C MET A 40 4.75 -7.77 7.55
N VAL A 41 5.19 -7.97 8.80
CA VAL A 41 6.56 -7.67 9.22
C VAL A 41 7.55 -8.49 8.42
N ALA A 42 7.32 -9.80 8.26
CA ALA A 42 8.17 -10.68 7.48
C ALA A 42 8.15 -10.32 5.99
N LEU A 43 6.96 -10.11 5.41
CA LEU A 43 6.78 -9.84 3.98
C LEU A 43 7.45 -8.55 3.53
N PHE A 44 7.29 -7.47 4.31
CA PHE A 44 7.86 -6.16 3.98
C PHE A 44 9.22 -5.89 4.64
N ASP A 45 9.76 -6.86 5.41
CA ASP A 45 10.93 -6.69 6.27
C ASP A 45 10.84 -5.40 7.11
N LEU A 46 9.72 -5.22 7.82
CA LEU A 46 9.49 -4.00 8.60
C LEU A 46 10.47 -3.93 9.77
N ARG A 47 11.09 -2.76 9.95
CA ARG A 47 12.11 -2.54 10.98
C ARG A 47 11.74 -1.38 11.90
N TYR A 48 12.52 -1.24 12.96
CA TYR A 48 12.37 -0.15 13.91
C TYR A 48 13.69 0.56 14.18
N ASP A 49 13.68 1.89 14.06
CA ASP A 49 14.78 2.73 14.52
C ASP A 49 14.43 3.35 15.87
N GLU A 50 14.95 2.74 16.93
CA GLU A 50 14.76 3.17 18.32
C GLU A 50 15.26 4.61 18.55
N GLN A 51 16.35 5.03 17.91
CA GLN A 51 16.92 6.35 18.16
C GLN A 51 16.03 7.48 17.64
N THR A 52 15.34 7.24 16.52
CA THR A 52 14.45 8.22 15.91
C THR A 52 12.98 7.94 16.17
N GLN A 53 12.67 6.83 16.86
CA GLN A 53 11.33 6.34 17.18
C GLN A 53 10.49 6.19 15.91
N ARG A 54 10.98 5.39 14.96
CA ARG A 54 10.38 5.23 13.63
C ARG A 54 10.19 3.79 13.22
N VAL A 55 9.02 3.51 12.65
CA VAL A 55 8.81 2.32 11.82
C VAL A 55 9.45 2.54 10.46
N VAL A 56 10.23 1.57 10.01
CA VAL A 56 11.04 1.64 8.80
C VAL A 56 10.50 0.67 7.75
N PHE A 57 10.36 1.18 6.53
CA PHE A 57 9.87 0.53 5.32
C PHE A 57 11.04 0.46 4.31
N PRO A 58 11.73 -0.68 4.21
CA PRO A 58 12.80 -0.89 3.24
C PRO A 58 12.39 -0.60 1.79
N VAL A 59 13.29 -0.07 0.97
CA VAL A 59 13.07 0.12 -0.47
C VAL A 59 14.10 -0.67 -1.25
N ARG A 60 13.63 -1.61 -2.09
CA ARG A 60 14.46 -2.55 -2.84
C ARG A 60 14.00 -2.67 -4.29
N GLU A 61 14.96 -2.94 -5.17
CA GLU A 61 14.75 -3.23 -6.58
C GLU A 61 15.89 -4.12 -7.10
N GLY A 62 15.54 -5.20 -7.81
CA GLY A 62 16.47 -6.22 -8.28
C GLY A 62 17.25 -6.88 -7.14
N GLY A 63 16.64 -7.05 -5.96
CA GLY A 63 17.32 -7.54 -4.75
C GLY A 63 18.34 -6.56 -4.13
N LYS A 64 18.50 -5.36 -4.71
CA LYS A 64 19.41 -4.32 -4.18
C LYS A 64 18.65 -3.39 -3.24
N GLU A 65 19.27 -3.08 -2.10
CA GLU A 65 18.79 -2.04 -1.19
C GLU A 65 19.05 -0.64 -1.77
N LEU A 66 17.98 0.15 -1.89
CA LEU A 66 18.01 1.54 -2.38
C LEU A 66 17.79 2.56 -1.25
N GLY A 67 17.57 2.09 -0.03
CA GLY A 67 17.32 2.91 1.16
C GLY A 67 16.03 2.51 1.87
N TYR A 68 15.41 3.45 2.57
CA TYR A 68 14.15 3.21 3.28
C TYR A 68 13.32 4.48 3.49
N ALA A 69 12.01 4.29 3.67
CA ALA A 69 11.11 5.30 4.22
C ALA A 69 10.88 5.04 5.71
N ALA A 70 10.80 6.07 6.54
CA ALA A 70 10.68 5.92 7.99
C ALA A 70 9.57 6.83 8.56
N ARG A 71 8.57 6.21 9.19
CA ARG A 71 7.42 6.87 9.78
C ARG A 71 7.59 7.02 11.29
N SER A 72 7.46 8.24 11.77
CA SER A 72 7.47 8.56 13.21
C SER A 72 6.28 7.94 13.91
N ILE A 73 6.54 7.27 15.05
CA ILE A 73 5.47 6.84 15.96
C ILE A 73 5.05 7.99 16.88
N GLU A 74 5.95 8.96 17.11
CA GLU A 74 5.71 10.15 17.93
C GLU A 74 4.62 11.08 17.35
N PRO A 75 3.47 11.28 18.02
CA PRO A 75 2.36 12.07 17.48
C PRO A 75 2.69 13.55 17.27
N ARG A 76 3.62 14.10 18.09
CA ARG A 76 4.02 15.51 18.06
C ARG A 76 5.11 15.81 17.05
N GLN A 77 5.70 14.78 16.42
CA GLN A 77 6.74 14.97 15.42
C GLN A 77 6.17 15.64 14.16
N ARG A 78 6.58 16.88 13.88
CA ARG A 78 6.12 17.63 12.69
C ARG A 78 6.47 16.90 11.39
N LYS A 79 7.71 16.40 11.28
CA LYS A 79 8.16 15.62 10.12
C LYS A 79 7.86 14.13 10.33
N ARG A 80 6.64 13.73 9.94
CA ARG A 80 6.15 12.35 10.13
C ARG A 80 6.91 11.33 9.29
N TRP A 81 7.28 11.68 8.06
CA TRP A 81 8.01 10.80 7.15
C TRP A 81 9.43 11.31 6.89
N LEU A 82 10.39 10.39 6.91
CA LEU A 82 11.75 10.59 6.43
C LEU A 82 12.03 9.59 5.31
N SER A 83 12.82 10.00 4.34
CA SER A 83 13.34 9.12 3.29
C SER A 83 14.85 9.18 3.35
N TYR A 84 15.48 8.02 3.41
CA TYR A 84 16.93 7.86 3.45
C TYR A 84 17.36 7.13 2.19
N PRO A 85 17.46 7.81 1.04
CA PRO A 85 17.88 7.17 -0.19
C PRO A 85 19.38 6.85 -0.16
N VAL A 86 19.74 5.69 -0.69
CA VAL A 86 21.04 5.50 -1.34
C VAL A 86 20.88 6.08 -2.74
N GLU A 87 21.62 7.15 -3.06
CA GLU A 87 21.70 7.81 -4.38
C GLU A 87 20.42 7.76 -5.25
N GLY A 88 19.47 8.67 -5.01
CA GLY A 88 18.25 8.81 -5.84
C GLY A 88 17.11 7.80 -5.58
N GLY A 89 17.37 6.73 -4.81
CA GLY A 89 16.51 5.53 -4.62
C GLY A 89 14.99 5.71 -4.74
N HIS A 90 14.33 6.34 -3.77
CA HIS A 90 12.86 6.42 -3.75
C HIS A 90 12.22 7.25 -4.88
N LYS A 91 13.01 8.02 -5.64
CA LYS A 91 12.52 8.78 -6.80
C LYS A 91 12.63 8.02 -8.10
N THR A 92 13.46 6.98 -8.13
CA THR A 92 13.71 6.17 -9.34
C THR A 92 12.97 4.84 -9.32
N THR A 93 12.41 4.45 -8.17
CA THR A 93 11.72 3.17 -7.99
C THR A 93 10.34 3.33 -7.33
N ILE A 94 9.56 2.24 -7.35
CA ILE A 94 8.29 2.09 -6.61
C ILE A 94 8.50 1.15 -5.41
N TYR A 95 7.64 1.25 -4.39
CA TYR A 95 7.70 0.35 -3.25
C TYR A 95 7.39 -1.10 -3.67
N GLU A 96 8.09 -2.10 -3.14
CA GLU A 96 7.93 -3.51 -3.54
C GLU A 96 8.15 -3.78 -5.04
N ALA A 97 9.07 -3.06 -5.70
CA ALA A 97 9.32 -3.18 -7.15
C ALA A 97 9.52 -4.63 -7.61
N ASP A 98 10.21 -5.45 -6.82
CA ASP A 98 10.46 -6.86 -7.13
C ASP A 98 9.17 -7.69 -7.19
N ARG A 99 8.28 -7.54 -6.22
CA ARG A 99 6.96 -8.22 -6.22
C ARG A 99 6.06 -7.70 -7.33
N VAL A 100 6.09 -6.39 -7.60
CA VAL A 100 5.34 -5.80 -8.73
C VAL A 100 5.84 -6.36 -10.07
N SER A 101 7.15 -6.59 -10.18
CA SER A 101 7.75 -7.14 -11.41
C SER A 101 7.37 -8.60 -11.68
N ALA A 102 6.97 -9.35 -10.65
CA ALA A 102 6.55 -10.75 -10.78
C ALA A 102 5.17 -10.90 -11.45
N GLY A 103 4.32 -9.88 -11.41
CA GLY A 103 2.95 -9.96 -11.92
C GLY A 103 1.99 -10.58 -10.92
N GLY A 104 0.74 -10.83 -11.34
CA GLY A 104 -0.28 -11.40 -10.46
C GLY A 104 -1.70 -11.17 -10.96
N ASP A 105 -2.67 -11.23 -10.04
CA ASP A 105 -4.07 -10.98 -10.40
C ASP A 105 -4.35 -9.47 -10.46
N THR A 106 -4.29 -8.80 -9.32
CA THR A 106 -4.59 -7.37 -9.21
C THR A 106 -3.43 -6.58 -8.61
N LEU A 107 -2.98 -5.52 -9.28
CA LEU A 107 -2.01 -4.55 -8.75
C LEU A 107 -2.72 -3.31 -8.22
N PHE A 108 -2.45 -2.93 -6.96
CA PHE A 108 -2.91 -1.69 -6.35
C PHE A 108 -1.78 -0.67 -6.27
N ILE A 109 -1.97 0.52 -6.82
CA ILE A 109 -1.00 1.62 -6.79
C ILE A 109 -1.52 2.69 -5.84
N VAL A 110 -0.81 2.90 -4.73
CA VAL A 110 -1.19 3.86 -3.67
C VAL A 110 -0.12 4.94 -3.45
N GLU A 111 -0.39 5.91 -2.57
CA GLU A 111 0.54 7.02 -2.32
C GLU A 111 1.75 6.60 -1.47
N GLY A 112 1.51 6.04 -0.29
CA GLY A 112 2.55 5.75 0.69
C GLY A 112 2.77 4.27 0.98
N PRO A 113 3.96 3.88 1.49
CA PRO A 113 4.25 2.48 1.82
C PRO A 113 3.37 1.94 2.95
N PHE A 114 2.87 2.81 3.85
CA PHE A 114 1.90 2.40 4.86
C PHE A 114 0.53 2.04 4.25
N ASP A 115 0.11 2.77 3.21
CA ASP A 115 -1.12 2.44 2.49
C ASP A 115 -0.96 1.10 1.77
N ALA A 116 0.21 0.84 1.18
CA ALA A 116 0.50 -0.42 0.49
C ALA A 116 0.49 -1.61 1.47
N LEU A 117 1.04 -1.41 2.68
CA LEU A 117 0.95 -2.38 3.77
C LEU A 117 -0.51 -2.66 4.14
N MET A 118 -1.32 -1.62 4.38
CA MET A 118 -2.72 -1.78 4.78
C MET A 118 -3.56 -2.47 3.69
N VAL A 119 -3.36 -2.10 2.43
CA VAL A 119 -4.01 -2.76 1.30
C VAL A 119 -3.61 -4.22 1.23
N THR A 120 -2.31 -4.53 1.33
CA THR A 120 -1.81 -5.91 1.30
C THR A 120 -2.38 -6.72 2.46
N ALA A 121 -2.40 -6.17 3.66
CA ALA A 121 -2.99 -6.79 4.83
C ALA A 121 -4.49 -7.05 4.64
N ALA A 122 -5.19 -6.25 3.83
CA ALA A 122 -6.61 -6.41 3.54
C ALA A 122 -6.90 -7.32 2.34
N LEU A 123 -5.89 -7.74 1.58
CA LEU A 123 -6.12 -8.66 0.47
C LEU A 123 -6.64 -10.01 0.96
N PRO A 124 -7.59 -10.63 0.23
CA PRO A 124 -8.02 -11.98 0.51
C PRO A 124 -6.85 -12.95 0.26
N VAL A 125 -6.63 -13.88 1.19
CA VAL A 125 -5.64 -14.95 1.01
C VAL A 125 -6.18 -15.91 -0.05
N VAL A 126 -5.66 -15.84 -1.27
CA VAL A 126 -6.06 -16.76 -2.35
C VAL A 126 -5.25 -18.04 -2.22
N LEU A 127 -5.88 -19.10 -1.72
CA LEU A 127 -5.39 -20.47 -1.85
C LEU A 127 -5.50 -20.89 -3.32
N GLY A 128 -4.49 -20.62 -4.17
CA GLY A 128 -4.55 -21.09 -5.57
C GLY A 128 -3.75 -20.36 -6.64
N GLY A 129 -2.97 -19.31 -6.34
CA GLY A 129 -1.79 -19.01 -7.15
C GLY A 129 -1.79 -17.80 -8.10
N LEU A 130 -2.62 -16.77 -7.89
CA LEU A 130 -2.31 -15.44 -8.42
C LEU A 130 -2.38 -14.41 -7.28
N GLU A 131 -1.23 -13.87 -6.91
CA GLU A 131 -1.12 -12.90 -5.83
C GLU A 131 -1.58 -11.51 -6.31
N SER A 132 -2.47 -10.89 -5.54
CA SER A 132 -2.68 -9.45 -5.65
C SER A 132 -1.57 -8.74 -4.88
N VAL A 133 -1.11 -7.60 -5.38
CA VAL A 133 0.04 -6.86 -4.84
C VAL A 133 -0.33 -5.40 -4.66
N ALA A 134 0.17 -4.75 -3.61
CA ALA A 134 0.09 -3.30 -3.47
C ALA A 134 1.48 -2.68 -3.51
N THR A 135 1.61 -1.55 -4.22
CA THR A 135 2.82 -0.76 -4.37
C THR A 135 2.55 0.71 -4.08
N ALA A 136 3.61 1.48 -3.83
CA ALA A 136 3.51 2.90 -3.52
C ALA A 136 4.47 3.75 -4.36
N LEU A 137 4.05 4.97 -4.63
CA LEU A 137 4.80 5.98 -5.39
C LEU A 137 5.72 6.86 -4.51
N PHE A 138 5.61 6.75 -3.18
CA PHE A 138 6.21 7.68 -2.21
C PHE A 138 5.68 9.12 -2.34
N GLY A 139 4.40 9.25 -2.71
CA GLY A 139 3.66 10.50 -2.89
C GLY A 139 2.67 10.45 -4.06
N SER A 140 1.85 11.48 -4.20
CA SER A 140 0.75 11.52 -5.19
C SER A 140 1.13 11.72 -6.68
N LEU A 141 2.41 11.96 -7.02
CA LEU A 141 2.85 12.21 -8.39
C LEU A 141 4.04 11.31 -8.73
N PRO A 142 3.90 10.37 -9.69
CA PRO A 142 5.01 9.53 -10.07
C PRO A 142 6.07 10.32 -10.85
N THR A 143 7.33 9.96 -10.68
CA THR A 143 8.41 10.36 -11.60
C THR A 143 8.30 9.58 -12.92
N TYR A 144 9.04 10.02 -13.95
CA TYR A 144 9.12 9.26 -15.21
C TYR A 144 9.68 7.85 -15.03
N ALA A 145 10.63 7.66 -14.11
CA ALA A 145 11.20 6.34 -13.82
C ALA A 145 10.16 5.41 -13.17
N GLN A 146 9.42 5.92 -12.17
CA GLN A 146 8.32 5.18 -11.55
C GLN A 146 7.22 4.84 -12.56
N LEU A 147 6.88 5.79 -13.44
CA LEU A 147 5.89 5.57 -14.48
C LEU A 147 6.34 4.48 -15.47
N ALA A 148 7.62 4.45 -15.85
CA ALA A 148 8.16 3.39 -16.70
C ALA A 148 8.07 2.01 -16.04
N LEU A 149 8.38 1.89 -14.75
CA LEU A 149 8.24 0.65 -13.99
C LEU A 149 6.78 0.19 -13.94
N LEU A 150 5.85 1.11 -13.63
CA LEU A 150 4.42 0.80 -13.60
C LEU A 150 3.90 0.38 -14.98
N SER A 151 4.23 1.11 -16.04
CA SER A 151 3.84 0.76 -17.41
C SER A 151 4.34 -0.63 -17.82
N ALA A 152 5.56 -1.00 -17.44
CA ALA A 152 6.10 -2.35 -17.68
C ALA A 152 5.38 -3.44 -16.87
N ALA A 153 4.83 -3.10 -15.70
CA ALA A 153 4.08 -4.02 -14.86
C ALA A 153 2.64 -4.24 -15.34
N VAL A 154 1.99 -3.25 -15.96
CA VAL A 154 0.56 -3.32 -16.34
C VAL A 154 0.20 -4.60 -17.11
N ALA A 155 1.03 -5.02 -18.06
CA ALA A 155 0.78 -6.21 -18.88
C ALA A 155 0.88 -7.54 -18.10
N LYS A 156 1.39 -7.52 -16.87
CA LYS A 156 1.60 -8.71 -16.02
C LYS A 156 0.47 -8.95 -15.02
N TYR A 157 -0.53 -8.08 -15.00
CA TYR A 157 -1.67 -8.17 -14.10
C TYR A 157 -2.97 -8.29 -14.88
N ARG A 158 -3.93 -9.05 -14.35
CA ARG A 158 -5.30 -9.05 -14.88
C ARG A 158 -5.91 -7.68 -14.74
N MET A 159 -5.74 -7.03 -13.59
CA MET A 159 -6.22 -5.67 -13.32
C MET A 159 -5.18 -4.81 -12.58
N VAL A 160 -5.17 -3.53 -12.87
CA VAL A 160 -4.37 -2.52 -12.17
C VAL A 160 -5.28 -1.41 -11.68
N TYR A 161 -5.29 -1.16 -10.38
CA TYR A 161 -6.08 -0.10 -9.76
C TYR A 161 -5.19 0.98 -9.15
N VAL A 162 -5.36 2.21 -9.60
CA VAL A 162 -4.83 3.39 -8.92
C VAL A 162 -5.77 3.77 -7.78
N MET A 163 -5.26 3.90 -6.55
CA MET A 163 -6.03 4.22 -5.34
C MET A 163 -5.25 5.23 -4.48
N LEU A 164 -5.36 6.51 -4.82
CA LEU A 164 -4.69 7.61 -4.10
C LEU A 164 -5.59 8.21 -2.99
N ASP A 165 -5.10 9.22 -2.29
CA ASP A 165 -5.85 9.94 -1.25
C ASP A 165 -7.20 10.47 -1.79
N ALA A 166 -8.22 10.49 -0.93
CA ALA A 166 -9.57 10.87 -1.31
C ALA A 166 -9.70 12.34 -1.75
N ASN A 167 -8.74 13.20 -1.38
CA ASN A 167 -8.72 14.62 -1.77
C ASN A 167 -8.06 14.86 -3.14
N VAL A 168 -7.53 13.83 -3.82
CA VAL A 168 -6.91 13.95 -5.15
C VAL A 168 -7.57 13.06 -6.22
N PRO A 169 -8.91 12.97 -6.32
CA PRO A 169 -9.57 12.06 -7.26
C PRO A 169 -9.22 12.37 -8.73
N GLY A 170 -8.94 13.64 -9.05
CA GLY A 170 -8.47 14.03 -10.38
C GLY A 170 -7.06 13.51 -10.70
N ARG A 171 -6.17 13.39 -9.71
CA ARG A 171 -4.83 12.78 -9.92
C ARG A 171 -4.96 11.28 -10.10
N CYS A 172 -5.81 10.63 -9.30
CA CYS A 172 -6.11 9.21 -9.41
C CYS A 172 -6.56 8.83 -10.84
N ARG A 173 -7.56 9.54 -11.37
CA ARG A 173 -8.05 9.35 -12.76
C ARG A 173 -6.99 9.62 -13.81
N ARG A 174 -6.23 10.72 -13.67
CA ARG A 174 -5.19 11.10 -14.63
C ARG A 174 -4.08 10.07 -14.70
N LEU A 175 -3.63 9.54 -13.56
CA LEU A 175 -2.60 8.51 -13.53
C LEU A 175 -3.09 7.22 -14.19
N ALA A 176 -4.32 6.78 -13.86
CA ALA A 176 -4.91 5.61 -14.53
C ALA A 176 -5.01 5.80 -16.05
N SER A 177 -5.45 6.99 -16.51
CA SER A 177 -5.49 7.31 -17.94
C SER A 177 -4.10 7.29 -18.57
N GLN A 178 -3.12 7.94 -17.94
CA GLN A 178 -1.75 8.00 -18.43
C GLN A 178 -1.13 6.61 -18.58
N LEU A 179 -1.38 5.69 -17.64
CA LEU A 179 -0.92 4.32 -17.73
C LEU A 179 -1.59 3.56 -18.89
N ARG A 180 -2.89 3.76 -19.13
CA ARG A 180 -3.58 3.19 -20.32
C ARG A 180 -2.98 3.73 -21.61
N ASP A 181 -2.78 5.04 -21.69
CA ASP A 181 -2.27 5.71 -22.90
C ASP A 181 -0.85 5.23 -23.23
N LEU A 182 0.01 5.04 -22.21
CA LEU A 182 1.38 4.57 -22.39
C LEU A 182 1.48 3.09 -22.77
N THR A 183 0.54 2.27 -22.31
CA THR A 183 0.60 0.81 -22.48
C THR A 183 -0.29 0.31 -23.62
N GLY A 184 -1.29 1.08 -24.03
CA GLY A 184 -2.35 0.66 -24.93
C GLY A 184 -3.32 -0.35 -24.32
N LEU A 185 -3.22 -0.64 -23.02
CA LEU A 185 -4.01 -1.65 -22.33
C LEU A 185 -5.20 -1.01 -21.58
N THR A 186 -6.32 -1.74 -21.53
CA THR A 186 -7.56 -1.29 -20.88
C THR A 186 -7.73 -1.79 -19.46
N ASN A 187 -6.85 -2.69 -18.99
CA ASN A 187 -6.87 -3.31 -17.67
C ASN A 187 -6.40 -2.38 -16.52
N VAL A 188 -6.44 -1.06 -16.73
CA VAL A 188 -6.08 -0.08 -15.72
C VAL A 188 -7.30 0.74 -15.34
N GLY A 189 -7.70 0.65 -14.09
CA GLY A 189 -8.79 1.40 -13.49
C GLY A 189 -8.34 2.33 -12.36
N CYS A 190 -9.31 2.99 -11.74
CA CYS A 190 -9.08 3.78 -10.53
C CYS A 190 -10.13 3.49 -9.46
N ILE A 191 -9.74 3.59 -8.21
CA ILE A 191 -10.61 3.46 -7.04
C ILE A 191 -10.71 4.83 -6.37
N LEU A 192 -11.95 5.27 -6.18
CA LEU A 192 -12.30 6.48 -5.45
C LEU A 192 -12.91 6.06 -4.11
N ILE A 193 -12.06 6.04 -3.07
CA ILE A 193 -12.43 5.52 -1.75
C ILE A 193 -13.52 6.36 -1.05
N GLY A 194 -13.65 7.63 -1.44
CA GLY A 194 -14.64 8.57 -0.91
C GLY A 194 -14.11 9.42 0.24
N LEU A 195 -14.69 10.60 0.45
CA LEU A 195 -14.21 11.59 1.42
C LEU A 195 -14.36 11.16 2.89
N GLU A 196 -15.16 10.13 3.17
CA GLU A 196 -15.29 9.53 4.51
C GLU A 196 -13.97 8.90 4.97
N TYR A 197 -13.15 8.47 4.02
CA TYR A 197 -11.84 7.86 4.26
C TYR A 197 -10.77 8.73 3.64
N ARG A 198 -9.80 9.17 4.44
CA ARG A 198 -8.75 10.09 3.96
C ARG A 198 -7.85 9.43 2.90
N ASP A 199 -7.39 8.23 3.21
CA ASP A 199 -6.40 7.44 2.48
C ASP A 199 -6.60 5.96 2.87
N PRO A 200 -6.06 4.98 2.10
CA PRO A 200 -6.20 3.56 2.43
C PRO A 200 -5.66 3.23 3.83
N GLY A 201 -4.59 3.90 4.27
CA GLY A 201 -4.00 3.75 5.60
C GLY A 201 -4.78 4.39 6.76
N ALA A 202 -5.93 5.01 6.49
CA ALA A 202 -6.85 5.56 7.47
C ALA A 202 -8.24 4.91 7.40
N THR A 203 -8.49 4.06 6.40
CA THR A 203 -9.72 3.30 6.26
C THR A 203 -9.78 2.19 7.32
N PRO A 204 -10.90 2.00 8.04
CA PRO A 204 -11.07 0.86 8.93
C PRO A 204 -10.81 -0.46 8.19
N PHE A 205 -10.11 -1.40 8.84
CA PHE A 205 -9.63 -2.61 8.18
C PHE A 205 -10.75 -3.42 7.50
N GLU A 206 -11.87 -3.63 8.19
CA GLU A 206 -13.06 -4.33 7.67
C GLU A 206 -13.60 -3.70 6.38
N GLU A 207 -13.55 -2.37 6.29
CA GLU A 207 -14.00 -1.66 5.10
C GLU A 207 -12.99 -1.80 3.96
N LEU A 208 -11.69 -1.73 4.27
CA LEU A 208 -10.63 -1.94 3.27
C LEU A 208 -10.63 -3.38 2.73
N LEU A 209 -10.92 -4.36 3.59
CA LEU A 209 -11.10 -5.77 3.20
C LEU A 209 -12.24 -5.93 2.20
N ARG A 210 -13.40 -5.31 2.47
CA ARG A 210 -14.54 -5.34 1.53
C ARG A 210 -14.22 -4.66 0.21
N LEU A 211 -13.59 -3.48 0.26
CA LEU A 211 -13.19 -2.72 -0.92
C LEU A 211 -12.23 -3.52 -1.80
N THR A 212 -11.17 -4.06 -1.20
CA THR A 212 -10.15 -4.81 -1.94
C THR A 212 -10.69 -6.13 -2.48
N SER A 213 -11.54 -6.83 -1.72
CA SER A 213 -12.25 -8.03 -2.20
C SER A 213 -13.14 -7.70 -3.41
N TYR A 214 -13.89 -6.60 -3.36
CA TYR A 214 -14.69 -6.13 -4.49
C TYR A 214 -13.81 -5.80 -5.71
N ALA A 215 -12.72 -5.05 -5.50
CA ALA A 215 -11.82 -4.66 -6.57
C ALA A 215 -11.14 -5.86 -7.24
N VAL A 216 -10.67 -6.84 -6.45
CA VAL A 216 -10.11 -8.10 -6.98
C VAL A 216 -11.14 -8.86 -7.81
N ALA A 217 -12.43 -8.83 -7.45
CA ALA A 217 -13.47 -9.46 -8.26
C ALA A 217 -13.95 -8.62 -9.46
N SER A 218 -13.46 -7.38 -9.60
CA SER A 218 -13.96 -6.42 -10.59
C SER A 218 -13.01 -6.28 -11.78
N ASP A 219 -13.57 -5.80 -12.90
CA ASP A 219 -12.88 -5.29 -14.09
C ASP A 219 -13.28 -3.83 -14.39
N ALA A 220 -13.99 -3.17 -13.46
CA ALA A 220 -14.51 -1.83 -13.65
C ALA A 220 -13.36 -0.82 -13.81
N ALA A 221 -13.46 0.06 -14.82
CA ALA A 221 -12.47 1.11 -15.05
C ALA A 221 -12.47 2.21 -13.96
N GLU A 222 -13.58 2.37 -13.25
CA GLU A 222 -13.71 3.28 -12.10
C GLU A 222 -14.59 2.63 -11.03
N ILE A 223 -14.05 2.49 -9.81
CA ILE A 223 -14.79 2.01 -8.63
C ILE A 223 -15.06 3.21 -7.74
N ARG A 224 -16.35 3.54 -7.53
CA ARG A 224 -16.78 4.58 -6.58
C ARG A 224 -17.23 3.92 -5.30
N TRP A 225 -16.29 3.65 -4.41
CA TRP A 225 -16.52 2.74 -3.29
C TRP A 225 -17.76 3.08 -2.45
N MET A 226 -17.98 4.37 -2.15
CA MET A 226 -19.15 4.80 -1.38
C MET A 226 -20.50 4.49 -2.05
N TRP A 227 -20.53 4.40 -3.37
CA TRP A 227 -21.71 3.99 -4.13
C TRP A 227 -21.84 2.47 -4.14
N GLU A 228 -20.76 1.76 -4.50
CA GLU A 228 -20.75 0.30 -4.59
C GLU A 228 -21.13 -0.35 -3.26
N ARG A 229 -20.54 0.10 -2.16
CA ARG A 229 -20.84 -0.37 -0.81
C ARG A 229 -22.33 -0.22 -0.46
N ARG A 230 -22.97 0.89 -0.85
CA ARG A 230 -24.41 1.08 -0.60
C ARG A 230 -25.24 0.06 -1.35
N GLN A 231 -24.89 -0.22 -2.60
CA GLN A 231 -25.58 -1.25 -3.40
C GLN A 231 -25.40 -2.64 -2.79
N MET A 232 -24.20 -2.98 -2.30
CA MET A 232 -23.95 -4.24 -1.60
C MET A 232 -24.82 -4.38 -0.35
N LEU A 233 -24.96 -3.31 0.45
CA LEU A 233 -25.79 -3.32 1.65
C LEU A 233 -27.29 -3.41 1.35
N THR A 234 -27.77 -2.79 0.27
CA THR A 234 -29.19 -2.92 -0.13
C THR A 234 -29.52 -4.30 -0.67
N ASN A 235 -28.57 -4.94 -1.36
CA ASN A 235 -28.76 -6.25 -1.94
C ASN A 235 -28.65 -7.39 -0.91
N ALA A 236 -28.06 -7.13 0.26
CA ALA A 236 -27.91 -8.13 1.31
C ALA A 236 -29.24 -8.56 1.98
N GLY A 237 -30.34 -7.79 1.83
CA GLY A 237 -31.68 -8.17 2.28
C GLY A 237 -31.84 -8.46 3.80
N PRO A 238 -33.06 -8.41 4.35
CA PRO A 238 -33.30 -8.76 5.75
C PRO A 238 -33.27 -10.28 6.06
N SER A 239 -32.94 -11.15 5.10
CA SER A 239 -32.98 -12.61 5.28
C SER A 239 -31.80 -13.17 6.10
N ASP A 240 -30.69 -12.44 6.18
CA ASP A 240 -29.44 -12.97 6.76
C ASP A 240 -29.20 -12.52 8.21
N LEU A 241 -30.15 -11.77 8.81
CA LEU A 241 -30.09 -11.31 10.21
C LEU A 241 -30.98 -12.12 11.16
N LYS A 242 -31.40 -13.32 10.76
CA LYS A 242 -32.09 -14.28 11.63
C LYS A 242 -31.33 -15.60 11.68
N GLN A 243 -30.18 -15.61 12.35
CA GLN A 243 -29.65 -16.76 13.08
C GLN A 243 -28.35 -16.35 13.79
N GLU A 244 -28.50 -15.82 15.01
CA GLU A 244 -27.79 -16.25 16.23
C GLU A 244 -28.41 -15.57 17.46
#